data_AF-A0AAE2MAI4-F1
#
_entry.id   AF-A0AAE2MAI4-F1
#
_cell.length_a   1.000
_cell.length_b   1.000
_cell.length_c   1.000
_cell.angle_alpha   90.00
_cell.angle_beta   90.00
_cell.angle_gamma   90.00
#
_symmetry.space_group_name_H-M   'P 1'
#
loop_
_entity.id
_entity.type
_entity.pdbx_description
1 polymer ?
#
loop_
_entity_poly.entity_id
_entity_poly.type
_entity_poly.pdbx_seq_one_letter_code
_entity_poly.pdbx_strand_id
1 'polypeptide(L)'
;VAGTDTTFTTELAAGDFVVVTVGGITYTLPVKTIDSDTQITLISKYPGPSQASSAWNAVPRATQNQVTAALVAQTTEALRGLNYDKQNWQMVFSTGGDITVMLPDGSQFSGPSWKKITDLLK
;
A
#
# COMPACT_ATOMS: atom_id res chain seq x y z
N VAL A 1 -22.10 -1.56 19.03
CA VAL A 1 -22.97 -1.74 17.84
C VAL A 1 -23.75 -3.01 18.04
N ALA A 2 -25.04 -3.01 17.69
CA ALA A 2 -25.89 -4.18 17.76
C ALA A 2 -26.32 -4.57 16.34
N GLY A 3 -26.31 -5.87 16.05
CA GLY A 3 -26.76 -6.47 14.81
C GLY A 3 -28.08 -7.22 15.00
N THR A 4 -28.78 -7.42 13.89
CA THR A 4 -29.94 -8.30 13.80
C THR A 4 -29.61 -9.35 12.75
N ASP A 5 -29.77 -10.64 13.09
CA ASP A 5 -29.45 -11.78 12.21
C ASP A 5 -28.00 -11.78 11.68
N THR A 6 -27.07 -11.19 12.43
CA THR A 6 -25.64 -11.19 12.12
C THR A 6 -24.94 -12.40 12.70
N THR A 7 -23.77 -12.74 12.16
CA THR A 7 -22.89 -13.81 12.68
C THR A 7 -21.48 -13.27 12.94
N PHE A 8 -21.40 -12.22 13.76
CA PHE A 8 -20.15 -11.48 13.95
C PHE A 8 -18.97 -12.34 14.42
N THR A 9 -19.22 -13.41 15.19
CA THR A 9 -18.13 -14.29 15.66
C THR A 9 -17.48 -15.10 14.55
N THR A 10 -18.16 -15.32 13.43
CA THR A 10 -17.63 -16.06 12.27
C THR A 10 -17.20 -15.16 11.13
N GLU A 11 -17.75 -13.95 11.04
CA GLU A 11 -17.49 -13.01 9.94
C GLU A 11 -16.36 -12.01 10.24
N LEU A 12 -16.02 -11.82 11.51
CA LEU A 12 -15.06 -10.81 11.96
C LEU A 12 -14.06 -11.41 12.96
N ALA A 13 -12.89 -10.78 13.02
CA ALA A 13 -11.95 -10.87 14.13
C ALA A 13 -11.76 -9.50 14.81
N ALA A 14 -11.28 -9.50 16.06
CA ALA A 14 -10.91 -8.25 16.72
C ALA A 14 -9.82 -7.51 15.92
N GLY A 15 -10.03 -6.23 15.66
CA GLY A 15 -9.18 -5.39 14.82
C GLY A 15 -9.57 -5.33 13.34
N ASP A 16 -10.51 -6.17 12.89
CA ASP A 16 -11.14 -6.01 11.58
C ASP A 16 -12.06 -4.78 11.55
N PHE A 17 -12.63 -4.50 10.39
CA PHE A 17 -13.43 -3.31 10.16
C PHE A 17 -14.83 -3.68 9.69
N VAL A 18 -15.82 -2.97 10.23
CA VAL A 18 -17.18 -2.96 9.70
C VAL A 18 -17.31 -1.73 8.82
N VAL A 19 -17.68 -1.93 7.55
CA VAL A 19 -17.95 -0.84 6.61
C VAL A 19 -19.44 -0.74 6.39
N VAL A 20 -20.01 0.44 6.66
CA VAL A 20 -21.45 0.73 6.57
C VAL A 20 -21.65 2.07 5.88
N THR A 21 -22.72 2.19 5.08
CA THR A 21 -23.12 3.48 4.49
C THR A 21 -24.40 3.96 5.14
N VAL A 22 -24.33 5.14 5.77
CA VAL A 22 -25.45 5.77 6.49
C VAL A 22 -25.63 7.18 5.97
N GLY A 23 -26.82 7.50 5.46
CA GLY A 23 -27.12 8.84 4.90
C GLY A 23 -26.21 9.24 3.73
N GLY A 24 -25.73 8.27 2.94
CA GLY A 24 -24.81 8.50 1.82
C GLY A 24 -23.34 8.64 2.21
N ILE A 25 -23.00 8.55 3.49
CA ILE A 25 -21.62 8.61 4.00
C ILE A 25 -21.16 7.20 4.37
N THR A 26 -20.02 6.78 3.83
CA THR A 26 -19.39 5.50 4.16
C THR A 26 -18.52 5.65 5.40
N TYR A 27 -18.77 4.81 6.41
CA TYR A 27 -18.00 4.75 7.64
C TYR A 27 -17.21 3.44 7.68
N THR A 28 -15.91 3.54 7.94
CA THR A 28 -15.03 2.39 8.18
C THR A 28 -14.73 2.32 9.67
N LEU A 29 -15.33 1.35 10.35
CA LEU A 29 -15.42 1.29 11.81
C LEU A 29 -14.58 0.13 12.35
N PRO A 30 -13.44 0.41 13.02
CA PRO A 30 -12.59 -0.64 13.58
C PRO A 30 -13.27 -1.34 14.77
N VAL A 31 -13.25 -2.67 14.75
CA VAL A 31 -13.79 -3.53 15.80
C VAL A 31 -12.75 -3.70 16.91
N LYS A 32 -13.13 -3.39 18.15
CA LYS A 32 -12.29 -3.59 19.33
C LYS A 32 -12.46 -5.01 19.87
N THR A 33 -13.70 -5.41 20.12
CA THR A 33 -14.08 -6.74 20.61
C THR A 33 -15.35 -7.21 19.92
N ILE A 34 -15.46 -8.53 19.80
CA ILE A 34 -16.69 -9.21 19.39
C ILE A 34 -17.27 -9.79 20.67
N ASP A 35 -18.39 -9.23 21.10
CA ASP A 35 -19.00 -9.55 22.38
C ASP A 35 -20.01 -10.70 22.23
N SER A 36 -20.66 -10.82 21.07
CA SER A 36 -21.51 -11.96 20.64
C SER A 36 -21.75 -11.93 19.12
N ASP A 37 -22.52 -12.88 18.58
CA ASP A 37 -22.95 -12.90 17.16
C ASP A 37 -23.68 -11.64 16.72
N THR A 38 -24.28 -10.91 17.67
CA THR A 38 -25.10 -9.72 17.44
C THR A 38 -24.57 -8.47 18.14
N GLN A 39 -23.41 -8.54 18.79
CA GLN A 39 -22.84 -7.40 19.49
C GLN A 39 -21.34 -7.28 19.30
N ILE A 40 -20.90 -6.08 18.92
CA ILE A 40 -19.50 -5.71 18.85
C ILE A 40 -19.27 -4.36 19.54
N THR A 41 -18.07 -4.17 20.07
CA THR A 41 -17.58 -2.90 20.57
C THR A 41 -16.57 -2.33 19.57
N LEU A 42 -16.73 -1.06 19.21
CA LEU A 42 -15.81 -0.38 18.29
C LEU A 42 -14.63 0.25 19.05
N ILE A 43 -13.49 0.42 18.38
CA ILE A 43 -12.33 1.11 18.98
C ILE A 43 -12.65 2.59 19.21
N SER A 44 -13.28 3.22 18.22
CA SER A 44 -13.70 4.62 18.27
C SER A 44 -15.23 4.71 18.29
N LYS A 45 -15.74 5.76 18.95
CA LYS A 45 -17.18 6.04 18.94
C LYS A 45 -17.63 6.34 17.51
N TYR A 46 -18.71 5.68 17.08
CA TYR A 46 -19.36 5.96 15.80
C TYR A 46 -19.85 7.41 15.75
N PRO A 47 -19.39 8.25 14.81
CA PRO A 47 -19.72 9.67 14.77
C PRO A 47 -20.98 10.01 13.97
N GLY A 48 -21.54 9.03 13.25
CA GLY A 48 -22.72 9.24 12.40
C GLY A 48 -24.06 9.18 13.16
N PRO A 49 -25.17 9.45 12.47
CA PRO A 49 -26.50 9.38 13.05
C PRO A 49 -26.88 7.93 13.36
N SER A 50 -27.70 7.74 14.39
CA SER A 50 -28.26 6.42 14.72
C SER A 50 -29.15 5.92 13.59
N GLN A 51 -28.91 4.69 13.12
CA GLN A 51 -29.71 4.02 12.09
C GLN A 51 -29.85 2.54 12.45
N ALA A 52 -31.04 1.98 12.21
CA ALA A 52 -31.30 0.55 12.35
C ALA A 52 -31.25 -0.14 10.98
N SER A 53 -30.95 -1.45 10.98
CA SER A 53 -30.99 -2.32 9.81
C SER A 53 -30.11 -1.85 8.63
N SER A 54 -28.99 -1.20 8.92
CA SER A 54 -28.01 -0.82 7.88
C SER A 54 -27.27 -2.05 7.37
N ALA A 55 -27.20 -2.22 6.05
CA ALA A 55 -26.33 -3.21 5.43
C ALA A 55 -24.87 -2.88 5.71
N TRP A 56 -24.05 -3.90 5.96
CA TRP A 56 -22.64 -3.75 6.32
C TRP A 56 -21.78 -4.80 5.64
N ASN A 57 -20.47 -4.56 5.58
CA ASN A 57 -19.48 -5.51 5.09
C ASN A 57 -18.34 -5.66 6.10
N ALA A 58 -17.84 -6.88 6.24
CA ALA A 58 -16.60 -7.17 6.94
C ALA A 58 -15.40 -6.87 6.04
N VAL A 59 -14.44 -6.10 6.55
CA VAL A 59 -13.14 -5.89 5.90
C VAL A 59 -12.04 -6.40 6.85
N PRO A 60 -11.35 -7.48 6.49
CA PRO A 60 -10.24 -7.98 7.29
C PRO A 60 -9.13 -6.93 7.44
N ARG A 61 -8.54 -6.85 8.64
CA ARG A 61 -7.44 -5.93 8.94
C ARG A 61 -6.26 -6.11 7.98
N ALA A 62 -5.98 -7.35 7.59
CA ALA A 62 -4.92 -7.66 6.64
C ALA A 62 -5.17 -6.97 5.29
N THR A 63 -6.39 -7.03 4.76
CA THR A 63 -6.77 -6.40 3.48
C THR A 63 -6.61 -4.89 3.54
N GLN A 64 -7.03 -4.23 4.62
CA GLN A 64 -6.88 -2.79 4.73
C GLN A 64 -5.40 -2.37 4.83
N ASN A 65 -4.60 -3.11 5.59
CA ASN A 65 -3.17 -2.82 5.74
C ASN A 65 -2.35 -3.12 4.48
N GLN A 66 -2.79 -4.08 3.65
CA GLN A 66 -2.13 -4.45 2.41
C GLN A 66 -2.01 -3.27 1.45
N VAL A 67 -3.01 -2.37 1.38
CA VAL A 67 -2.96 -1.20 0.49
C VAL A 67 -1.82 -0.27 0.86
N THR A 68 -1.67 0.07 2.15
CA THR A 68 -0.56 0.90 2.63
C THR A 68 0.78 0.19 2.45
N ALA A 69 0.86 -1.11 2.73
CA ALA A 69 2.08 -1.89 2.53
C ALA A 69 2.50 -1.94 1.06
N ALA A 70 1.55 -2.14 0.13
CA ALA A 70 1.79 -2.13 -1.30
C ALA A 70 2.29 -0.76 -1.79
N LEU A 71 1.71 0.33 -1.30
CA LEU A 71 2.18 1.68 -1.60
C LEU A 71 3.63 1.90 -1.14
N VAL A 72 3.97 1.47 0.08
CA VAL A 72 5.34 1.56 0.59
C VAL A 72 6.30 0.73 -0.25
N ALA A 73 5.92 -0.49 -0.65
CA ALA A 73 6.73 -1.33 -1.52
C ALA A 73 7.00 -0.65 -2.88
N GLN A 74 5.94 -0.19 -3.55
CA GLN A 74 6.03 0.48 -4.85
C GLN A 74 6.88 1.77 -4.79
N THR A 75 6.70 2.59 -3.76
CA THR A 75 7.50 3.81 -3.59
C THR A 75 8.96 3.50 -3.30
N THR A 76 9.24 2.46 -2.52
CA THR A 76 10.61 2.00 -2.26
C THR A 76 11.30 1.50 -3.54
N GLU A 77 10.58 0.75 -4.38
CA GLU A 77 11.06 0.31 -5.69
C GLU A 77 11.35 1.48 -6.63
N ALA A 78 10.43 2.44 -6.72
CA ALA A 78 10.62 3.64 -7.52
C ALA A 78 11.84 4.45 -7.05
N LEU A 79 12.01 4.66 -5.75
CA LEU A 79 13.16 5.37 -5.17
C LEU A 79 14.48 4.64 -5.45
N ARG A 80 14.47 3.29 -5.42
CA ARG A 80 15.64 2.49 -5.79
C ARG A 80 15.99 2.67 -7.26
N GLY A 81 15.00 2.63 -8.16
CA GLY A 81 15.19 2.92 -9.58
C GLY A 81 15.80 4.30 -9.82
N LEU A 82 15.28 5.34 -9.17
CA LEU A 82 15.84 6.70 -9.27
C LEU A 82 17.29 6.81 -8.75
N ASN A 83 17.65 6.02 -7.74
CA ASN A 83 19.03 5.98 -7.25
C ASN A 83 19.96 5.26 -8.24
N TYR A 84 19.49 4.19 -8.91
CA TYR A 84 20.23 3.60 -10.02
C TYR A 84 20.43 4.59 -11.16
N ASP A 85 19.39 5.31 -11.57
CA ASP A 85 19.51 6.33 -12.62
C ASP A 85 20.57 7.37 -12.26
N LYS A 86 20.57 7.89 -11.03
CA LYS A 86 21.61 8.83 -10.57
C LYS A 86 23.01 8.24 -10.71
N GLN A 87 23.22 7.01 -10.27
CA GLN A 87 24.52 6.33 -10.37
C GLN A 87 24.92 6.10 -11.83
N ASN A 88 23.99 5.63 -12.66
CA ASN A 88 24.18 5.43 -14.09
C ASN A 88 24.60 6.72 -14.77
N TRP A 89 23.88 7.83 -14.51
CA TRP A 89 24.22 9.14 -15.07
C TRP A 89 25.59 9.62 -14.63
N GLN A 90 25.98 9.42 -13.36
CA GLN A 90 27.34 9.74 -12.91
C GLN A 90 28.39 8.96 -13.71
N MET A 91 28.17 7.66 -13.94
CA MET A 91 29.09 6.85 -14.76
C MET A 91 29.16 7.34 -16.20
N VAL A 92 28.01 7.61 -16.83
CA VAL A 92 27.90 8.12 -18.20
C VAL A 92 28.71 9.42 -18.39
N PHE A 93 28.58 10.38 -17.47
CA PHE A 93 29.22 11.69 -17.58
C PHE A 93 30.71 11.71 -17.24
N SER A 94 31.17 10.86 -16.31
CA SER A 94 32.50 11.02 -15.69
C SER A 94 33.50 9.89 -15.96
N THR A 95 33.04 8.68 -16.30
CA THR A 95 33.94 7.53 -16.46
C THR A 95 34.64 7.58 -17.81
N GLY A 96 35.95 7.27 -17.87
CA GLY A 96 36.73 7.26 -19.13
C GLY A 96 36.75 5.93 -19.88
N GLY A 97 36.03 4.91 -19.40
CA GLY A 97 36.07 3.53 -19.89
C GLY A 97 34.68 2.97 -20.23
N ASP A 98 34.57 1.65 -20.27
CA ASP A 98 33.27 0.99 -20.29
C ASP A 98 32.60 1.09 -18.91
N ILE A 99 31.29 1.19 -18.92
CA ILE A 99 30.42 1.30 -17.75
C ILE A 99 29.38 0.18 -17.81
N THR A 100 28.88 -0.21 -16.65
CA THR A 100 27.74 -1.12 -16.52
C THR A 100 26.60 -0.34 -15.88
N VAL A 101 25.53 -0.10 -16.61
CA VAL A 101 24.33 0.54 -16.10
C VAL A 101 23.38 -0.50 -15.52
N MET A 102 22.79 -0.17 -14.37
CA MET A 102 21.75 -0.98 -13.71
C MET A 102 20.39 -0.39 -14.04
N LEU A 103 19.52 -1.14 -14.71
CA LEU A 103 18.17 -0.68 -15.02
C LEU A 103 17.23 -0.83 -13.81
N PRO A 104 16.11 -0.08 -13.76
CA PRO A 104 15.17 -0.16 -12.64
C PRO A 104 14.58 -1.55 -12.40
N ASP A 105 14.54 -2.41 -13.42
CA ASP A 105 14.09 -3.81 -13.33
C ASP A 105 15.18 -4.77 -12.82
N GLY A 106 16.37 -4.27 -12.48
CA GLY A 106 17.51 -5.04 -12.00
C GLY A 106 18.35 -5.68 -13.11
N SER A 107 17.97 -5.53 -14.38
CA SER A 107 18.80 -5.96 -15.49
C SER A 107 19.99 -5.01 -15.69
N GLN A 108 21.02 -5.48 -16.39
CA GLN A 108 22.24 -4.71 -16.60
C GLN A 108 22.57 -4.61 -18.09
N PHE A 109 23.10 -3.45 -18.47
CA PHE A 109 23.65 -3.20 -19.79
C PHE A 109 25.08 -2.68 -19.65
N SER A 110 26.02 -3.18 -20.45
CA SER A 110 27.41 -2.71 -20.44
C SER A 110 27.78 -2.10 -21.78
N GLY A 111 28.51 -0.99 -21.75
CA GLY A 111 28.94 -0.28 -22.95
C GLY A 111 29.87 0.90 -22.65
N PRO A 112 30.38 1.58 -23.67
CA PRO A 112 31.29 2.71 -23.47
C PRO A 112 30.57 3.89 -22.83
N SER A 113 31.27 4.60 -21.93
CA SER A 113 30.80 5.90 -21.45
C SER A 113 30.80 6.95 -22.57
N TRP A 114 30.14 8.09 -22.35
CA TRP A 114 30.18 9.20 -23.30
C TRP A 114 31.59 9.74 -23.50
N LYS A 115 32.37 9.87 -22.42
CA LYS A 115 33.76 10.29 -22.52
C LYS A 115 34.57 9.35 -23.42
N LYS A 116 34.45 8.02 -23.23
CA LYS A 116 35.13 7.03 -24.08
C LYS A 116 34.72 7.19 -25.55
N ILE A 117 33.42 7.35 -25.84
CA ILE A 117 32.94 7.59 -27.21
C ILE A 117 33.58 8.86 -27.80
N THR A 118 33.57 9.98 -27.07
CA THR A 118 34.16 11.23 -27.56
C THR A 118 35.66 11.14 -27.80
N ASP A 119 36.38 10.38 -26.98
CA ASP A 119 37.83 10.20 -27.12
C ASP A 119 38.18 9.25 -28.28
N LEU A 120 37.29 8.34 -28.67
CA LEU A 120 37.44 7.46 -29.85
C LEU A 120 37.13 8.14 -31.19
N LEU A 121 36.38 9.26 -31.18
CA LEU A 121 35.99 10.01 -32.38
C LEU A 121 36.98 11.11 -32.76
N LYS A 122 37.98 11.38 -31.92
CA LYS A 122 39.06 12.33 -32.17
C LYS A 122 40.18 11.67 -32.96
#